data_AF-A0A7C3DCG8-F1
#
_entry.id   AF-A0A7C3DCG8-F1
#
_cell.length_a   1.000
_cell.length_b   1.000
_cell.length_c   1.000
_cell.angle_alpha   90.00
_cell.angle_beta   90.00
_cell.angle_gamma   90.00
#
_symmetry.space_group_name_H-M   'P 1'
#
loop_
_entity.id
_entity.type
_entity.pdbx_description
1 polymer ?
#
loop_
_entity_poly.entity_id
_entity_poly.type
_entity_poly.pdbx_seq_one_letter_code
_entity_poly.pdbx_strand_id
1 'polypeptide(L)' 'MRIEVAVMMQVHVPEDTDLEDLSLEIDEEGLRFVSKGQVVADASQIEDYYIDDIESEEDDWDDEDDWEEEEEEEEEEDER' A
#
# COMPACT_ATOMS: atom_id res chain seq x y z
N MET A 1 2.09 21.87 -13.46
CA MET A 1 2.58 21.19 -12.26
C MET A 1 2.30 19.72 -12.45
N ARG A 2 3.30 18.86 -12.29
CA ARG A 2 3.22 17.40 -12.45
C ARG A 2 3.68 16.81 -11.12
N ILE A 3 2.99 15.77 -10.66
CA ILE A 3 3.30 15.06 -9.41
C ILE A 3 3.47 13.59 -9.81
N GLU A 4 4.47 12.93 -9.24
CA GLU A 4 4.75 11.51 -9.41
C GLU A 4 4.57 10.85 -8.05
N VAL A 5 3.75 9.81 -8.00
CA VAL A 5 3.41 9.09 -6.76
C VAL A 5 3.44 7.60 -7.01
N ALA A 6 3.88 6.85 -6.02
CA ALA A 6 3.73 5.41 -5.96
C ALA A 6 2.52 5.10 -5.08
N VAL A 7 1.67 4.18 -5.53
CA VAL A 7 0.51 3.75 -4.75
C VAL A 7 0.58 2.24 -4.57
N MET A 8 0.62 1.81 -3.31
CA MET A 8 0.45 0.41 -2.93
C MET A 8 -0.99 0.23 -2.45
N MET A 9 -1.68 -0.80 -2.97
CA MET A 9 -3.08 -1.08 -2.66
C MET A 9 -3.24 -2.52 -2.18
N GLN A 10 -4.04 -2.71 -1.13
CA GLN A 10 -4.50 -4.02 -0.71
C GLN A 10 -5.92 -4.23 -1.20
N VAL A 11 -6.14 -5.28 -2.00
CA VAL A 11 -7.42 -5.55 -2.65
C VAL A 11 -7.83 -6.98 -2.43
N HIS A 12 -9.08 -7.16 -1.99
CA HIS A 12 -9.66 -8.48 -1.84
C HIS A 12 -10.16 -8.99 -3.20
N VAL A 13 -9.64 -10.14 -3.64
CA VAL A 13 -10.08 -10.84 -4.85
C VAL A 13 -10.65 -12.22 -4.49
N PRO A 14 -11.57 -12.78 -5.29
CA PRO A 14 -12.06 -14.15 -5.10
C PRO A 14 -10.92 -15.17 -5.02
N GLU A 15 -11.07 -16.21 -4.18
CA GLU A 15 -10.03 -17.23 -3.95
C GLU A 15 -9.68 -18.04 -5.22
N ASP A 16 -10.58 -18.09 -6.20
CA ASP A 16 -10.38 -18.76 -7.49
C ASP A 16 -9.79 -17.84 -8.57
N THR A 17 -9.45 -16.61 -8.22
CA THR A 17 -8.79 -15.65 -9.12
C THR A 17 -7.40 -16.14 -9.48
N ASP A 18 -7.08 -16.08 -10.78
CA ASP A 18 -5.74 -16.40 -11.26
C ASP A 18 -4.86 -15.15 -11.17
N LEU A 19 -3.91 -15.18 -10.23
CA LEU A 19 -3.04 -14.03 -9.98
C LEU A 19 -1.97 -13.86 -11.07
N GLU A 20 -1.66 -14.91 -11.84
CA GLU A 20 -0.63 -14.83 -12.89
C GLU A 20 -1.09 -14.00 -14.10
N ASP A 21 -2.40 -13.89 -14.30
CA ASP A 21 -3.01 -13.12 -15.39
C ASP A 21 -3.79 -11.88 -14.92
N LEU A 22 -3.65 -11.54 -13.64
CA LEU A 22 -4.26 -10.36 -13.05
C LEU A 22 -3.71 -9.09 -13.69
N SER A 23 -4.61 -8.23 -14.15
CA SER A 23 -4.30 -6.96 -14.78
C SER A 23 -5.11 -5.83 -14.15
N LEU A 24 -4.52 -4.65 -14.13
CA LEU A 24 -5.16 -3.42 -13.68
C LEU A 24 -5.60 -2.60 -14.89
N GLU A 25 -6.89 -2.29 -14.96
CA GLU A 25 -7.46 -1.40 -15.96
C GLU A 25 -7.92 -0.11 -15.31
N ILE A 26 -7.60 1.03 -15.95
CA ILE A 26 -8.02 2.37 -15.50
C ILE A 26 -8.64 3.10 -16.69
N ASP A 27 -9.89 3.49 -16.57
CA ASP A 27 -10.62 4.24 -17.58
C ASP A 27 -11.55 5.32 -16.96
N GLU A 28 -12.50 5.83 -17.75
CA GLU A 28 -13.45 6.86 -17.30
C GLU A 28 -14.41 6.35 -16.21
N GLU A 29 -14.64 5.05 -16.11
CA GLU A 29 -15.48 4.42 -15.08
C GLU A 29 -14.70 4.17 -13.78
N GLY A 30 -13.37 4.13 -13.85
CA GLY A 30 -12.47 4.06 -12.70
C GLY A 30 -11.47 2.92 -12.81
N LEU A 31 -11.13 2.34 -11.65
CA LEU A 31 -10.11 1.31 -11.50
C LEU A 31 -10.76 -0.07 -11.34
N ARG A 32 -10.30 -1.05 -12.15
CA ARG A 32 -10.79 -2.43 -12.15
C ARG A 32 -9.64 -3.43 -12.22
N PHE A 33 -9.81 -4.54 -11.52
CA PHE A 33 -8.92 -5.69 -11.57
C PHE A 33 -9.56 -6.78 -12.44
N VAL A 34 -8.82 -7.23 -13.45
CA VAL A 34 -9.30 -8.18 -14.46
C VAL A 34 -8.40 -9.40 -14.49
N SER A 35 -9.00 -10.59 -14.39
CA SER A 35 -8.36 -11.89 -14.57
C SER A 35 -9.19 -12.71 -15.55
N LYS A 36 -8.56 -13.38 -16.51
CA LYS A 36 -9.18 -14.18 -17.59
C LYS A 36 -10.25 -13.42 -18.39
N GLY A 37 -10.11 -12.09 -18.49
CA GLY A 37 -11.07 -11.21 -19.15
C GLY A 37 -12.37 -10.96 -18.35
N GLN A 38 -12.38 -11.31 -17.05
CA GLN A 38 -13.48 -11.05 -16.13
C GLN A 38 -13.04 -10.07 -15.05
N VAL A 39 -13.93 -9.15 -14.67
CA VAL A 39 -13.69 -8.24 -13.54
C VAL A 39 -13.81 -9.03 -12.25
N VAL A 40 -12.74 -9.07 -11.46
CA VAL A 40 -12.64 -9.81 -10.20
C VAL A 40 -12.68 -8.89 -8.97
N ALA A 41 -12.29 -7.63 -9.13
CA ALA A 41 -12.44 -6.59 -8.12
C ALA A 41 -12.48 -5.20 -8.77
N ASP A 42 -12.93 -4.20 -8.02
CA ASP A 42 -12.94 -2.80 -8.42
C ASP A 42 -12.51 -1.90 -7.24
N ALA A 43 -12.45 -0.59 -7.46
CA ALA A 43 -12.03 0.37 -6.44
C ALA A 43 -12.82 0.29 -5.10
N SER A 44 -14.05 -0.22 -5.10
CA SER A 44 -14.85 -0.39 -3.88
C SER A 44 -14.38 -1.56 -3.00
N GLN A 45 -13.55 -2.45 -3.54
CA GLN A 45 -12.98 -3.62 -2.85
C GLN A 45 -11.55 -3.35 -2.34
N ILE A 46 -11.06 -2.12 -2.46
CA ILE A 46 -9.79 -1.70 -1.86
C ILE A 46 -10.01 -1.56 -0.35
N GLU A 47 -9.28 -2.34 0.42
CA GLU A 47 -9.35 -2.32 1.89
C GLU A 47 -8.50 -1.20 2.46
N ASP A 48 -7.31 -1.01 1.89
CA ASP A 48 -6.35 0.01 2.31
C ASP A 48 -5.46 0.45 1.13
N TYR A 49 -4.92 1.65 1.24
CA TYR A 49 -3.98 2.20 0.27
C TYR A 49 -2.92 3.10 0.94
N TYR A 50 -1.68 2.96 0.47
CA TYR A 50 -0.56 3.80 0.86
C TYR A 50 -0.11 4.62 -0.35
N ILE A 51 0.09 5.92 -0.15
CA ILE A 51 0.57 6.84 -1.18
C ILE A 51 1.91 7.38 -0.70
N ASP A 52 2.93 7.14 -1.50
CA ASP A 52 4.25 7.70 -1.30
C ASP A 52 4.55 8.69 -2.43
N ASP A 53 5.13 9.83 -2.08
CA ASP A 53 5.73 10.70 -3.08
C ASP A 53 7.00 10.05 -3.63
N ILE A 54 7.11 10.02 -4.96
CA ILE A 54 8.36 9.59 -5.59
C ILE A 54 9.27 10.81 -5.55
N GLU A 55 10.10 10.92 -4.50
CA GLU A 55 11.18 11.89 -4.50
C GLU A 55 12.01 11.67 -5.77
N SER A 56 12.00 12.68 -6.62
CA SER A 56 12.64 12.63 -7.93
C SER A 56 14.14 12.88 -7.76
N GLU A 57 14.86 12.02 -7.05
CA GLU A 57 16.27 12.23 -6.77
C GLU A 57 17.14 11.16 -7.47
N GLU A 58 18.13 11.64 -8.21
CA GLU A 58 19.28 10.87 -8.69
C GLU A 58 20.18 10.42 -7.51
N ASP A 59 19.64 10.10 -6.34
CA ASP A 59 20.44 9.81 -5.15
C ASP A 59 19.95 8.56 -4.42
N ASP A 60 20.94 7.78 -4.03
CA ASP A 60 20.93 6.41 -3.53
C ASP A 60 19.84 6.07 -2.51
N TRP A 61 19.30 4.86 -2.68
CA TRP A 61 18.56 4.11 -1.67
C TRP A 61 19.45 3.88 -0.43
N ASP A 62 19.43 4.79 0.54
CA ASP A 62 19.86 4.52 1.92
C ASP A 62 18.65 4.74 2.85
N ASP A 63 17.90 3.64 2.97
CA ASP A 63 16.73 3.44 3.82
C ASP A 63 17.21 3.30 5.28
N GLU A 64 17.46 4.43 5.96
CA GLU A 64 17.68 4.48 7.41
C GLU A 64 16.34 4.71 8.11
N ASP A 65 15.61 3.60 8.24
CA ASP A 65 14.32 3.46 8.92
C ASP A 65 14.49 3.64 10.44
N ASP A 66 14.39 4.88 10.91
CA ASP A 66 14.46 5.32 12.31
C ASP A 66 13.14 5.01 13.04
N TRP A 67 12.95 3.74 13.41
CA TRP A 67 11.87 3.32 14.29
C TRP A 67 12.18 3.75 15.74
N GLU A 68 11.68 4.92 16.15
CA GLU A 68 11.69 5.39 17.53
C GLU A 68 10.93 4.40 18.46
N GLU A 69 11.67 3.57 19.19
CA GLU A 69 11.17 2.72 20.27
C GLU A 69 10.92 3.60 21.51
N GLU A 70 9.66 4.01 21.74
CA GLU A 70 9.27 4.69 22.99
C GLU A 70 9.35 3.69 24.16
N GLU A 71 10.43 3.76 24.95
CA GLU A 71 10.54 3.06 26.23
C GLU A 71 9.62 3.72 27.28
N GLU A 72 8.48 3.09 27.58
CA GLU A 72 7.65 3.42 28.74
C GLU A 72 8.36 2.97 30.03
N GLU A 73 8.99 3.91 30.75
CA GLU A 73 9.50 3.66 32.11
C GLU A 73 8.33 3.61 33.11
N GLU A 74 7.92 2.41 33.52
CA GLU A 74 7.00 2.21 34.65
C GLU A 74 7.71 2.53 35.97
N GLU A 75 7.27 3.60 36.65
CA GLU A 75 7.69 3.94 38.02
C GLU A 75 7.09 2.93 39.03
N GLU A 76 7.89 1.99 39.53
CA GLU A 76 7.52 1.21 40.72
C GLU A 76 8.04 1.89 42.00
N GLU A 77 7.13 2.56 42.69
CA GLU A 77 7.27 2.93 44.11
C GLU A 77 7.25 1.64 44.96
N ASP A 78 8.39 1.25 45.57
CA ASP A 78 8.37 0.26 46.67
C ASP A 78 9.10 0.79 47.91
N GLU A 79 8.27 0.99 48.95
CA GLU A 79 8.55 1.53 50.27
C GLU A 79 9.43 0.58 51.12
N ARG A 80 10.58 1.04 51.66
CA ARG A 80 11.14 0.57 52.96
C ARG A 80 12.01 1.59 53.69
#